data_AF-A0A9E5YY64-F1
#
_entry.id   AF-A0A9E5YY64-F1
#
_cell.length_a   1.000
_cell.length_b   1.000
_cell.length_c   1.000
_cell.angle_alpha   90.00
_cell.angle_beta   90.00
_cell.angle_gamma   90.00
#
_symmetry.space_group_name_H-M   'P 1'
#
loop_
_entity.id
_entity.type
_entity.pdbx_description
1 polymer ?
#
loop_
_entity_poly.entity_id
_entity_poly.type
_entity_poly.pdbx_seq_one_letter_code
_entity_poly.pdbx_strand_id
1 'polypeptide(L)'
;MLNRRNFLQVGATVPLAVLAGEALVRQVSAGSEIGGKDFSPTTGKERQAIPSACWQCVTRCPNISYVEDGRLVKIEGQPNSIRTNGTMCSKGQGGVNHFSDPDRILYPMRRVGKRGEGKWKRVSWDEALDEIAGRMKTLRDAGTPEKVMFHYGRMKASHSKLIGSLFLANYGTGTIGNHTSICEGAKWTGQELTWGGHYDSWDFDHTNYVLNFGSNVLEAHTNHIPTAHRLITRLTEQNIRMVTFDVRLSNTAAKSSEWVPVKPGTDRAVVLAMCNVIMTEDLYKGDGEEFLKFVKATSGRNATTEVKVAALKAHLAEYTPEWAEEVSGVPADKIRTIAREVATVKPACIISYRGAVAHHHGADTERAIMMLASITGNIDNPGGRCKAVGA
;
A
#
# COMPACT_ATOMS: atom_id res chain seq x y z
N MET A 1 -40.28 -7.13 -37.24
CA MET A 1 -39.88 -8.17 -36.26
C MET A 1 -39.33 -9.36 -37.03
N LEU A 2 -38.06 -9.69 -36.85
CA LEU A 2 -37.43 -10.85 -37.49
C LEU A 2 -37.96 -12.14 -36.83
N ASN A 3 -38.61 -13.01 -37.59
CA ASN A 3 -39.03 -14.32 -37.09
C ASN A 3 -37.88 -15.34 -37.19
N ARG A 4 -37.94 -16.40 -36.37
CA ARG A 4 -36.93 -17.48 -36.29
C ARG A 4 -36.56 -18.10 -37.65
N ARG A 5 -37.46 -18.08 -38.63
CA ARG A 5 -37.26 -18.69 -39.95
C ARG A 5 -36.40 -17.81 -40.86
N ASN A 6 -36.57 -16.48 -40.78
CA ASN A 6 -35.74 -15.52 -41.50
C ASN A 6 -34.32 -15.41 -40.93
N PHE A 7 -34.15 -15.61 -39.62
CA PHE A 7 -32.83 -15.64 -38.98
C PHE A 7 -31.98 -16.85 -39.45
N LEU A 8 -32.60 -18.03 -39.60
CA LEU A 8 -31.91 -19.23 -40.05
C LEU A 8 -31.57 -19.21 -41.55
N GLN A 9 -32.37 -18.53 -42.38
CA GLN A 9 -32.06 -18.36 -43.81
C GLN A 9 -30.90 -17.40 -44.08
N VAL A 10 -30.73 -16.36 -43.25
CA VAL A 10 -29.54 -15.48 -43.29
C VAL A 10 -28.28 -16.23 -42.82
N GLY A 11 -28.42 -17.18 -41.89
CA GLY A 11 -27.32 -18.03 -41.42
C GLY A 11 -26.80 -19.05 -42.46
N ALA A 12 -27.59 -19.39 -43.48
CA ALA A 12 -27.25 -20.45 -44.44
C ALA A 12 -26.54 -19.97 -45.72
N THR A 13 -26.42 -18.65 -45.95
CA THR A 13 -25.88 -18.09 -47.21
C THR A 13 -24.56 -17.34 -47.05
N VAL A 14 -23.87 -17.43 -45.91
CA VAL A 14 -22.60 -16.74 -45.72
C VAL A 14 -21.49 -17.63 -45.12
N PRO A 15 -20.98 -18.65 -45.85
CA PRO A 15 -19.79 -19.39 -45.42
C PRO A 15 -18.53 -18.51 -45.43
N LEU A 16 -18.48 -17.50 -46.30
CA LEU A 16 -17.30 -16.65 -46.49
C LEU A 16 -17.13 -15.55 -45.42
N ALA A 17 -18.22 -14.99 -44.87
CA ALA A 17 -18.11 -14.00 -43.79
C ALA A 17 -17.97 -14.63 -42.40
N VAL A 18 -18.37 -15.90 -42.21
CA VAL A 18 -18.07 -16.63 -40.97
C VAL A 18 -16.59 -17.00 -40.90
N LEU A 19 -15.97 -17.40 -42.01
CA LEU A 19 -14.53 -17.67 -42.05
C LEU A 19 -13.69 -16.39 -41.96
N ALA A 20 -14.09 -15.30 -42.62
CA ALA A 20 -13.44 -14.01 -42.44
C ALA A 20 -13.67 -13.44 -41.02
N GLY A 21 -14.86 -13.66 -40.45
CA GLY A 21 -15.20 -13.28 -39.08
C GLY A 21 -14.45 -14.09 -38.04
N GLU A 22 -14.29 -15.40 -38.22
CA GLU A 22 -13.47 -16.27 -37.36
C GLU A 22 -11.99 -15.98 -37.49
N ALA A 23 -11.49 -15.65 -38.68
CA ALA A 23 -10.10 -15.24 -38.88
C ALA A 23 -9.82 -13.87 -38.24
N LEU A 24 -10.74 -12.91 -38.36
CA LEU A 24 -10.64 -11.59 -37.74
C LEU A 24 -10.81 -11.68 -36.21
N VAL A 25 -11.78 -12.46 -35.73
CA VAL A 25 -11.97 -12.73 -34.31
C VAL A 25 -10.79 -13.51 -33.76
N ARG A 26 -10.24 -14.51 -34.47
CA ARG A 26 -8.97 -15.18 -34.08
C ARG A 26 -7.78 -14.23 -34.14
N GLN A 27 -7.66 -13.32 -35.08
CA GLN A 27 -6.58 -12.31 -35.06
C GLN A 27 -6.71 -11.34 -33.88
N VAL A 28 -7.95 -10.97 -33.50
CA VAL A 28 -8.23 -10.09 -32.36
C VAL A 28 -8.12 -10.82 -31.02
N SER A 29 -8.44 -12.12 -30.96
CA SER A 29 -8.37 -12.93 -29.73
C SER A 29 -7.08 -13.73 -29.56
N ALA A 30 -6.32 -14.01 -30.63
CA ALA A 30 -4.96 -14.57 -30.58
C ALA A 30 -3.89 -13.50 -30.32
N GLY A 31 -4.29 -12.23 -30.17
CA GLY A 31 -3.38 -11.09 -29.98
C GLY A 31 -3.33 -10.49 -28.58
N SER A 32 -4.23 -10.84 -27.65
CA SER A 32 -4.22 -10.22 -26.32
C SER A 32 -3.50 -11.09 -25.28
N GLU A 33 -2.24 -11.43 -25.54
CA GLU A 33 -1.34 -11.78 -24.44
C GLU A 33 -1.06 -10.49 -23.68
N ILE A 34 -1.31 -10.48 -22.36
CA ILE A 34 -1.01 -9.31 -21.51
C ILE A 34 0.47 -8.95 -21.71
N GLY A 35 0.74 -7.69 -22.07
CA GLY A 35 2.10 -7.22 -22.34
C GLY A 35 2.74 -7.76 -23.64
N GLY A 36 1.96 -8.41 -24.50
CA GLY A 36 2.36 -8.88 -25.83
C GLY A 36 2.26 -7.79 -26.90
N LYS A 37 2.10 -8.20 -28.16
CA LYS A 37 1.84 -7.26 -29.26
C LYS A 37 0.45 -6.64 -29.12
N ASP A 38 0.33 -5.35 -29.38
CA ASP A 38 -0.96 -4.64 -29.38
C ASP A 38 -1.13 -3.94 -30.73
N PHE A 39 -2.35 -4.00 -31.27
CA PHE A 39 -2.68 -3.41 -32.56
C PHE A 39 -3.78 -2.37 -32.38
N SER A 40 -3.68 -1.26 -33.11
CA SER A 40 -4.71 -0.23 -33.12
C SER A 40 -6.03 -0.80 -33.64
N PRO A 41 -7.15 -0.71 -32.89
CA PRO A 41 -8.44 -1.18 -33.38
C PRO A 41 -8.97 -0.30 -34.53
N THR A 42 -8.42 0.91 -34.70
CA THR A 42 -8.83 1.85 -35.75
C THR A 42 -7.92 1.78 -36.98
N THR A 43 -6.60 1.74 -36.78
CA THR A 43 -5.65 1.83 -37.90
C THR A 43 -5.03 0.49 -38.29
N GLY A 44 -5.19 -0.55 -37.47
CA GLY A 44 -4.54 -1.86 -37.66
C GLY A 44 -3.01 -1.85 -37.46
N LYS A 45 -2.41 -0.69 -37.18
CA LYS A 45 -0.96 -0.58 -36.95
C LYS A 45 -0.57 -1.30 -35.66
N GLU A 46 0.56 -2.02 -35.70
CA GLU A 46 1.21 -2.52 -34.48
C GLU A 46 1.71 -1.32 -33.66
N ARG A 47 1.33 -1.26 -32.38
CA ARG A 47 1.73 -0.20 -31.47
C ARG A 47 3.10 -0.49 -30.89
N GLN A 48 3.88 0.55 -30.63
CA GLN A 48 5.18 0.40 -30.01
C GLN A 48 5.02 0.06 -28.52
N ALA A 49 5.45 -1.13 -28.12
CA ALA A 49 5.49 -1.55 -26.73
C ALA A 49 6.76 -1.02 -26.03
N ILE A 50 6.58 -0.28 -24.93
CA ILE A 50 7.68 0.30 -24.15
C ILE A 50 7.57 -0.17 -22.70
N PRO A 51 8.52 -0.97 -22.18
CA PRO A 51 8.59 -1.31 -20.77
C PRO A 51 8.74 -0.06 -19.90
N SER A 52 7.93 0.04 -18.85
CA SER A 52 7.91 1.19 -17.96
C SER A 52 7.44 0.81 -16.56
N ALA A 53 7.19 1.80 -15.71
CA ALA A 53 6.66 1.65 -14.37
C ALA A 53 5.45 2.56 -14.17
N CYS A 54 4.45 2.05 -13.44
CA CYS A 54 3.24 2.81 -13.14
C CYS A 54 3.53 4.01 -12.22
N TRP A 55 3.08 5.20 -12.62
CA TRP A 55 3.30 6.45 -11.88
C TRP A 55 2.17 6.86 -10.94
N GLN A 56 1.11 6.05 -10.86
CA GLN A 56 -0.15 6.40 -10.21
C GLN A 56 -0.11 6.29 -8.68
N CYS A 57 0.58 5.28 -8.15
CA CYS A 57 0.84 5.15 -6.73
C CYS A 57 2.31 4.82 -6.48
N VAL A 58 2.66 4.68 -5.19
CA VAL A 58 4.02 4.42 -4.72
C VAL A 58 4.55 3.02 -5.04
N THR A 59 3.67 2.07 -5.36
CA THR A 59 4.05 0.67 -5.64
C THR A 59 4.95 0.53 -6.88
N ARG A 60 4.85 1.47 -7.84
CA ARG A 60 5.60 1.43 -9.10
C ARG A 60 5.50 0.06 -9.79
N CYS A 61 4.27 -0.42 -10.00
CA CYS A 61 4.02 -1.69 -10.70
C CYS A 61 4.68 -1.67 -12.09
N PRO A 62 5.50 -2.67 -12.44
CA PRO A 62 6.05 -2.80 -13.79
C PRO A 62 4.93 -2.93 -14.82
N ASN A 63 5.09 -2.23 -15.95
CA ASN A 63 4.06 -2.16 -16.99
C ASN A 63 4.67 -2.16 -18.39
N ILE A 64 3.81 -2.41 -19.37
CA ILE A 64 4.07 -2.15 -20.78
C ILE A 64 3.18 -0.97 -21.19
N SER A 65 3.79 0.07 -21.74
CA SER A 65 3.10 1.24 -22.28
C SER A 65 3.10 1.17 -23.79
N TYR A 66 1.92 1.24 -24.41
CA TYR A 66 1.77 1.20 -25.87
C TYR A 66 1.63 2.60 -26.44
N VAL A 67 2.46 2.89 -27.44
CA VAL A 67 2.55 4.19 -28.10
C VAL A 67 2.15 4.08 -29.57
N GLU A 68 1.32 5.00 -30.03
CA GLU A 68 0.88 5.15 -31.42
C GLU A 68 1.09 6.61 -31.83
N ASP A 69 1.80 6.84 -32.94
CA ASP A 69 2.06 8.19 -33.50
C ASP A 69 2.56 9.19 -32.43
N GLY A 70 3.47 8.73 -31.55
CA GLY A 70 4.08 9.53 -30.48
C GLY A 70 3.19 9.77 -29.25
N ARG A 71 2.01 9.16 -29.17
CA ARG A 71 1.08 9.29 -28.03
C ARG A 71 0.94 7.99 -27.27
N LEU A 72 0.94 8.08 -25.94
CA LEU A 72 0.56 6.97 -25.08
C LEU A 72 -0.95 6.70 -25.24
N VAL A 73 -1.30 5.47 -25.61
CA VAL A 73 -2.71 5.09 -25.89
C VAL A 73 -3.23 3.96 -24.99
N LYS A 74 -2.33 3.16 -24.40
CA LYS A 74 -2.70 2.02 -23.54
C LYS A 74 -1.57 1.70 -22.56
N ILE A 75 -1.93 1.23 -21.37
CA ILE A 75 -0.98 0.74 -20.36
C ILE A 75 -1.47 -0.64 -19.91
N GLU A 76 -0.62 -1.66 -19.95
CA GLU A 76 -0.92 -2.98 -19.39
C GLU A 76 0.12 -3.39 -18.36
N GLY A 77 -0.21 -4.36 -17.49
CA GLY A 77 0.78 -4.92 -16.57
C GLY A 77 1.85 -5.71 -17.32
N GLN A 78 3.06 -5.74 -16.78
CA GLN A 78 4.17 -6.52 -17.34
C GLN A 78 3.98 -8.01 -16.94
N PRO A 79 3.71 -8.93 -17.89
CA PRO A 79 3.50 -10.36 -17.60
C PRO A 79 4.67 -11.01 -16.85
N ASN A 80 5.91 -10.65 -17.21
CA ASN A 80 7.12 -11.22 -16.61
C ASN A 80 7.45 -10.62 -15.22
N SER A 81 6.57 -9.79 -14.65
CA SER A 81 6.82 -9.20 -13.34
C SER A 81 6.54 -10.19 -12.21
N ILE A 82 7.58 -10.63 -11.51
CA ILE A 82 7.46 -11.44 -10.27
C ILE A 82 6.63 -10.75 -9.16
N ARG A 83 6.47 -9.42 -9.24
CA ARG A 83 5.73 -8.63 -8.25
C ARG A 83 4.25 -8.54 -8.56
N THR A 84 3.85 -8.57 -9.83
CA THR A 84 2.47 -8.28 -10.23
C THR A 84 1.84 -9.34 -11.12
N ASN A 85 2.63 -10.26 -11.71
CA ASN A 85 2.19 -11.30 -12.64
C ASN A 85 1.25 -10.75 -13.72
N GLY A 86 1.65 -9.65 -14.39
CA GLY A 86 0.81 -8.97 -15.39
C GLY A 86 -0.42 -8.20 -14.85
N THR A 87 -0.73 -8.29 -13.56
CA THR A 87 -1.90 -7.62 -12.98
C THR A 87 -1.69 -6.10 -12.85
N MET A 88 -2.75 -5.34 -13.15
CA MET A 88 -2.77 -3.88 -12.99
C MET A 88 -4.12 -3.39 -12.45
N CYS A 89 -4.10 -2.41 -11.55
CA CYS A 89 -5.33 -1.77 -11.07
C CYS A 89 -5.86 -0.73 -12.08
N SER A 90 -7.13 -0.35 -11.90
CA SER A 90 -7.82 0.67 -12.70
C SER A 90 -7.07 2.01 -12.76
N LYS A 91 -6.41 2.42 -11.67
CA LYS A 91 -5.59 3.64 -11.66
C LYS A 91 -4.45 3.54 -12.68
N GLY A 92 -3.75 2.41 -12.71
CA GLY A 92 -2.64 2.15 -13.64
C GLY A 92 -3.09 2.22 -15.10
N GLN A 93 -4.19 1.55 -15.41
CA GLN A 93 -4.83 1.55 -16.74
C GLN A 93 -5.28 2.96 -17.15
N GLY A 94 -5.95 3.69 -16.23
CA GLY A 94 -6.38 5.07 -16.43
C GLY A 94 -5.23 6.09 -16.51
N GLY A 95 -3.98 5.66 -16.29
CA GLY A 95 -2.81 6.53 -16.31
C GLY A 95 -2.59 7.25 -17.66
N VAL A 96 -3.15 6.71 -18.74
CA VAL A 96 -3.15 7.32 -20.08
C VAL A 96 -3.76 8.72 -20.05
N ASN A 97 -4.82 8.93 -19.25
CA ASN A 97 -5.59 10.17 -19.23
C ASN A 97 -4.77 11.38 -18.77
N HIS A 98 -3.77 11.20 -17.89
CA HIS A 98 -2.96 12.32 -17.39
C HIS A 98 -2.13 13.00 -18.49
N PHE A 99 -1.76 12.27 -19.55
CA PHE A 99 -0.94 12.82 -20.62
C PHE A 99 -1.77 13.63 -21.61
N SER A 100 -3.02 13.25 -21.80
CA SER A 100 -3.97 13.86 -22.73
C SER A 100 -5.01 14.77 -22.07
N ASP A 101 -4.89 15.02 -20.77
CA ASP A 101 -5.81 15.88 -20.02
C ASP A 101 -5.79 17.32 -20.57
N PRO A 102 -6.93 17.86 -21.04
CA PRO A 102 -6.99 19.22 -21.58
C PRO A 102 -6.68 20.29 -20.54
N ASP A 103 -6.86 20.01 -19.25
CA ASP A 103 -6.63 20.96 -18.15
C ASP A 103 -5.18 20.93 -17.64
N ARG A 104 -4.31 20.13 -18.26
CA ARG A 104 -2.91 20.01 -17.87
C ARG A 104 -2.19 21.34 -17.95
N ILE A 105 -1.42 21.67 -16.90
CA ILE A 105 -0.54 22.84 -16.87
C ILE A 105 0.67 22.57 -17.77
N LEU A 106 0.72 23.25 -18.92
CA LEU A 106 1.77 23.08 -19.94
C LEU A 106 2.92 24.09 -19.85
N TYR A 107 2.69 25.22 -19.17
CA TYR A 107 3.64 26.34 -19.13
C TYR A 107 3.76 26.91 -17.72
N PRO A 108 4.89 27.55 -17.38
CA PRO A 108 5.00 28.36 -16.18
C PRO A 108 3.94 29.48 -16.15
N MET A 109 3.27 29.63 -15.00
CA MET A 109 2.21 30.61 -14.79
C MET A 109 2.54 31.51 -13.60
N ARG A 110 2.52 32.83 -13.80
CA ARG A 110 2.70 33.84 -12.75
C ARG A 110 1.33 34.36 -12.30
N ARG A 111 1.10 34.44 -10.99
CA ARG A 111 -0.10 35.08 -10.43
C ARG A 111 0.01 36.59 -10.61
N VAL A 112 -1.01 37.22 -11.21
CA VAL A 112 -1.04 38.67 -11.44
C VAL A 112 -2.13 39.40 -10.65
N GLY A 113 -3.02 38.66 -9.95
CA GLY A 113 -4.03 39.21 -9.04
C GLY A 113 -3.79 38.87 -7.57
N LYS A 114 -4.75 39.22 -6.71
CA LYS A 114 -4.74 38.80 -5.31
C LYS A 114 -4.86 37.27 -5.22
N ARG A 115 -4.31 36.69 -4.15
CA ARG A 115 -4.41 35.25 -3.89
C ARG A 115 -5.89 34.86 -3.78
N GLY A 116 -6.31 33.83 -4.52
CA GLY A 116 -7.69 33.38 -4.59
C GLY A 116 -8.49 33.87 -5.81
N GLU A 117 -8.02 34.89 -6.53
CA GLU A 117 -8.76 35.46 -7.68
C GLU A 117 -8.64 34.64 -8.98
N GLY A 118 -7.78 33.62 -9.03
CA GLY A 118 -7.57 32.81 -10.25
C GLY A 118 -6.93 33.55 -11.44
N LYS A 119 -6.35 34.74 -11.23
CA LYS A 119 -5.72 35.54 -12.29
C LYS A 119 -4.26 35.15 -12.53
N TRP A 120 -4.00 34.52 -13.67
CA TRP A 120 -2.69 34.01 -14.06
C TRP A 120 -2.23 34.54 -15.42
N LYS A 121 -0.92 34.76 -15.58
CA LYS A 121 -0.26 35.10 -16.84
C LYS A 121 0.82 34.07 -17.13
N ARG A 122 0.88 33.57 -18.36
CA ARG A 122 1.99 32.71 -18.82
C ARG A 122 3.30 33.51 -18.84
N VAL A 123 4.38 32.89 -18.39
CA VAL A 123 5.75 33.44 -18.41
C VAL A 123 6.72 32.41 -19.01
N SER A 124 7.93 32.84 -19.36
CA SER A 124 8.98 31.92 -19.79
C SER A 124 9.53 31.10 -18.61
N TRP A 125 10.27 30.03 -18.91
CA TRP A 125 10.99 29.28 -17.89
C TRP A 125 12.07 30.12 -17.21
N ASP A 126 12.83 30.90 -17.98
CA ASP A 126 13.88 31.78 -17.45
C ASP A 126 13.29 32.82 -16.49
N GLU A 127 12.20 33.50 -16.90
CA GLU A 127 11.52 34.47 -16.03
C GLU A 127 11.01 33.86 -14.72
N ALA A 128 10.48 32.63 -14.77
CA ALA A 128 9.97 31.95 -13.58
C ALA A 128 11.11 31.52 -12.64
N LEU A 129 12.18 30.96 -13.20
CA LEU A 129 13.33 30.48 -12.44
C LEU A 129 14.11 31.64 -11.82
N ASP A 130 14.37 32.71 -12.57
CA ASP A 130 15.07 33.91 -12.08
C ASP A 130 14.32 34.58 -10.93
N GLU A 131 12.99 34.69 -11.05
CA GLU A 131 12.17 35.29 -9.99
C GLU A 131 12.19 34.44 -8.70
N ILE A 132 12.06 33.11 -8.81
CA ILE A 132 12.09 32.21 -7.66
C ILE A 132 13.50 32.20 -7.04
N ALA A 133 14.54 32.03 -7.85
CA ALA A 133 15.92 32.00 -7.41
C ALA A 133 16.33 33.34 -6.76
N GLY A 134 15.91 34.48 -7.31
CA GLY A 134 16.16 35.80 -6.74
C GLY A 134 15.57 35.94 -5.33
N ARG A 135 14.30 35.56 -5.14
CA ARG A 135 13.64 35.58 -3.81
C ARG A 135 14.33 34.65 -2.82
N MET A 136 14.70 33.45 -3.25
CA MET A 136 15.42 32.47 -2.43
C MET A 136 16.82 32.99 -2.06
N LYS A 137 17.53 33.63 -3.00
CA LYS A 137 18.85 34.24 -2.76
C LYS A 137 18.76 35.35 -1.72
N THR A 138 17.78 36.24 -1.81
CA THR A 138 17.57 37.30 -0.79
C THR A 138 17.44 36.73 0.62
N LEU A 139 16.66 35.65 0.79
CA LEU A 139 16.48 35.02 2.11
C LEU A 139 17.76 34.34 2.62
N ARG A 140 18.51 33.71 1.71
CA ARG A 140 19.80 33.07 2.01
C ARG A 140 20.87 34.10 2.39
N ASP A 141 21.02 35.17 1.61
CA ASP A 141 21.99 36.24 1.86
C ASP A 141 21.69 36.99 3.15
N ALA A 142 20.41 37.09 3.53
CA ALA A 142 19.97 37.63 4.81
C ALA A 142 20.20 36.65 6.00
N GLY A 143 20.78 35.47 5.77
CA GLY A 143 21.04 34.47 6.80
C GLY A 143 19.78 33.78 7.34
N THR A 144 18.68 33.76 6.57
CA THR A 144 17.39 33.16 6.99
C THR A 144 16.85 32.12 6.00
N PRO A 145 17.67 31.14 5.55
CA PRO A 145 17.23 30.14 4.58
C PRO A 145 16.06 29.28 5.07
N GLU A 146 15.89 29.11 6.39
CA GLU A 146 14.79 28.37 7.03
C GLU A 146 13.41 28.95 6.75
N LYS A 147 13.31 30.22 6.32
CA LYS A 147 12.05 30.85 5.90
C LYS A 147 11.54 30.32 4.55
N VAL A 148 12.37 29.59 3.80
CA VAL A 148 11.91 28.84 2.63
C VAL A 148 11.53 27.43 3.06
N MET A 149 10.24 27.12 2.93
CA MET A 149 9.72 25.77 3.09
C MET A 149 9.67 25.06 1.75
N PHE A 150 10.27 23.87 1.66
CA PHE A 150 10.03 22.98 0.53
C PHE A 150 8.92 21.99 0.89
N HIS A 151 7.72 22.24 0.34
CA HIS A 151 6.56 21.38 0.53
C HIS A 151 6.29 20.57 -0.74
N TYR A 152 6.31 19.25 -0.62
CA TYR A 152 6.12 18.35 -1.76
C TYR A 152 5.24 17.15 -1.42
N GLY A 153 4.62 16.59 -2.45
CA GLY A 153 3.88 15.34 -2.37
C GLY A 153 4.82 14.14 -2.21
N ARG A 154 4.69 13.14 -3.07
CA ARG A 154 5.56 11.96 -3.03
C ARG A 154 6.73 12.11 -4.00
N MET A 155 7.94 11.95 -3.47
CA MET A 155 9.18 11.89 -4.26
C MET A 155 9.87 10.54 -4.07
N LYS A 156 10.34 9.94 -5.17
CA LYS A 156 11.03 8.64 -5.22
C LYS A 156 12.12 8.69 -6.29
N ALA A 157 12.97 7.67 -6.31
CA ALA A 157 14.12 7.54 -7.22
C ALA A 157 15.09 8.72 -7.11
N SER A 158 15.76 9.09 -8.20
CA SER A 158 16.79 10.14 -8.23
C SER A 158 16.32 11.49 -7.69
N HIS A 159 15.02 11.80 -7.77
CA HIS A 159 14.47 13.07 -7.28
C HIS A 159 14.66 13.28 -5.78
N SER A 160 14.56 12.22 -4.95
CA SER A 160 14.72 12.39 -3.49
C SER A 160 16.15 12.76 -3.12
N LYS A 161 17.15 12.12 -3.74
CA LYS A 161 18.57 12.44 -3.55
C LYS A 161 18.90 13.83 -4.11
N LEU A 162 18.42 14.15 -5.32
CA LEU A 162 18.68 15.43 -5.96
C LEU A 162 18.13 16.61 -5.15
N ILE A 163 16.90 16.50 -4.64
CA ILE A 163 16.30 17.61 -3.91
C ILE A 163 16.72 17.60 -2.45
N GLY A 164 16.58 16.49 -1.74
CA GLY A 164 16.85 16.43 -0.31
C GLY A 164 18.33 16.54 0.02
N SER A 165 19.15 15.68 -0.59
CA SER A 165 20.58 15.55 -0.26
C SER A 165 21.46 16.58 -0.96
N LEU A 166 21.05 17.09 -2.13
CA LEU A 166 21.82 18.10 -2.86
C LEU A 166 21.19 19.49 -2.73
N PHE A 167 20.02 19.75 -3.32
CA PHE A 167 19.49 21.11 -3.42
C PHE A 167 19.21 21.76 -2.05
N LEU A 168 18.39 21.13 -1.20
CA LEU A 168 17.99 21.70 0.08
C LEU A 168 19.17 21.81 1.05
N ALA A 169 20.05 20.80 1.06
CA ALA A 169 21.28 20.81 1.85
C ALA A 169 22.22 21.97 1.44
N ASN A 170 22.39 22.20 0.13
CA ASN A 170 23.24 23.30 -0.35
C ASN A 170 22.59 24.69 -0.21
N TYR A 171 21.27 24.77 -0.27
CA TYR A 171 20.54 26.01 -0.01
C TYR A 171 20.60 26.39 1.48
N GLY A 172 20.56 25.40 2.36
CA GLY A 172 20.64 25.58 3.82
C GLY A 172 19.29 25.63 4.52
N THR A 173 18.22 25.07 3.94
CA THR A 173 16.91 24.98 4.61
C THR A 173 16.62 23.55 5.09
N GLY A 174 16.29 23.42 6.37
CA GLY A 174 15.71 22.19 6.95
C GLY A 174 14.19 22.20 7.00
N THR A 175 13.54 23.30 6.58
CA THR A 175 12.09 23.48 6.69
C THR A 175 11.40 22.70 5.57
N ILE A 176 11.02 21.46 5.87
CA ILE A 176 10.47 20.51 4.89
C ILE A 176 9.10 20.04 5.36
N GLY A 177 8.13 20.09 4.45
CA GLY A 177 6.88 19.35 4.59
C GLY A 177 6.79 18.31 3.49
N ASN A 178 6.56 17.06 3.85
CA ASN A 178 6.49 15.97 2.89
C ASN A 178 5.23 15.13 3.07
N HIS A 179 4.89 14.33 2.07
CA HIS A 179 3.77 13.38 2.14
C HIS A 179 3.82 12.45 3.37
N THR A 180 5.01 12.03 3.81
CA THR A 180 5.16 11.03 4.89
C THR A 180 4.65 11.55 6.24
N SER A 181 4.79 12.85 6.52
CA SER A 181 4.31 13.44 7.79
C SER A 181 2.78 13.34 7.97
N ILE A 182 2.02 13.21 6.88
CA ILE A 182 0.55 13.06 6.89
C ILE A 182 0.11 11.59 6.75
N CYS A 183 0.99 10.74 6.18
CA CYS A 183 0.62 9.41 5.72
C CYS A 183 1.05 8.31 6.69
N GLU A 184 2.35 8.01 6.73
CA GLU A 184 2.91 6.76 7.27
C GLU A 184 3.90 6.98 8.42
N GLY A 185 4.13 8.24 8.82
CA GLY A 185 5.10 8.61 9.86
C GLY A 185 4.94 7.83 11.17
N ALA A 186 3.72 7.73 11.70
CA ALA A 186 3.45 7.00 12.95
C ALA A 186 3.82 5.51 12.85
N LYS A 187 3.46 4.84 11.74
CA LYS A 187 3.80 3.44 11.49
C LYS A 187 5.31 3.25 11.45
N TRP A 188 6.00 4.10 10.68
CA TRP A 188 7.45 3.99 10.53
C TRP A 188 8.18 4.25 11.84
N THR A 189 7.79 5.27 12.60
CA THR A 189 8.36 5.53 13.92
C THR A 189 8.13 4.35 14.87
N GLY A 190 6.93 3.75 14.88
CA GLY A 190 6.67 2.55 15.67
C GLY A 190 7.56 1.37 15.29
N GLN A 191 7.77 1.15 13.99
CA GLN A 191 8.66 0.11 13.46
C GLN A 191 10.12 0.37 13.81
N GLU A 192 10.65 1.56 13.54
CA GLU A 192 12.03 1.95 13.80
C GLU A 192 12.39 1.78 15.28
N LEU A 193 11.49 2.22 16.18
CA LEU A 193 11.69 2.10 17.63
C LEU A 193 11.63 0.65 18.14
N THR A 194 11.01 -0.27 17.38
CA THR A 194 10.80 -1.66 17.82
C THR A 194 11.87 -2.62 17.31
N TRP A 195 12.19 -2.56 16.01
CA TRP A 195 13.13 -3.51 15.38
C TRP A 195 14.23 -2.84 14.52
N GLY A 196 14.39 -1.52 14.63
CA GLY A 196 15.52 -0.81 14.00
C GLY A 196 15.39 -0.54 12.49
N GLY A 197 14.19 -0.56 11.94
CA GLY A 197 13.93 -0.17 10.55
C GLY A 197 12.45 -0.01 10.26
N HIS A 198 12.13 0.47 9.07
CA HIS A 198 10.76 0.54 8.56
C HIS A 198 10.69 -0.07 7.17
N TYR A 199 9.47 -0.23 6.67
CA TYR A 199 9.09 -1.08 5.54
C TYR A 199 9.06 -2.56 5.87
N ASP A 200 7.85 -3.07 5.77
CA ASP A 200 7.48 -4.46 5.95
C ASP A 200 6.88 -5.02 4.66
N SER A 201 7.00 -6.34 4.54
CA SER A 201 6.30 -7.16 3.58
C SER A 201 5.62 -8.30 4.33
N TRP A 202 4.55 -8.83 3.77
CA TRP A 202 3.84 -9.97 4.31
C TRP A 202 3.89 -11.08 3.29
N ASP A 203 4.35 -12.25 3.72
CA ASP A 203 4.47 -13.41 2.86
C ASP A 203 3.11 -14.08 2.72
N PHE A 204 2.21 -13.42 1.99
CA PHE A 204 0.87 -13.96 1.78
C PHE A 204 0.93 -15.30 1.06
N ASP A 205 1.89 -15.56 0.17
CA ASP A 205 1.95 -16.84 -0.58
C ASP A 205 1.98 -18.08 0.33
N HIS A 206 2.50 -17.96 1.56
CA HIS A 206 2.66 -19.07 2.49
C HIS A 206 1.83 -18.94 3.78
N THR A 207 1.02 -17.88 3.95
CA THR A 207 0.25 -17.67 5.20
C THR A 207 -1.01 -18.54 5.28
N ASN A 208 -1.35 -19.01 6.48
CA ASN A 208 -2.60 -19.74 6.78
C ASN A 208 -3.64 -18.89 7.53
N TYR A 209 -3.24 -17.71 8.02
CA TYR A 209 -4.12 -16.81 8.74
C TYR A 209 -3.71 -15.34 8.53
N VAL A 210 -4.68 -14.44 8.39
CA VAL A 210 -4.42 -13.00 8.30
C VAL A 210 -5.21 -12.25 9.35
N LEU A 211 -4.51 -11.50 10.19
CA LEU A 211 -5.10 -10.56 11.14
C LEU A 211 -4.83 -9.14 10.66
N ASN A 212 -5.88 -8.39 10.37
CA ASN A 212 -5.79 -7.08 9.74
C ASN A 212 -6.33 -5.97 10.65
N PHE A 213 -5.50 -4.96 10.94
CA PHE A 213 -5.87 -3.75 11.66
C PHE A 213 -5.85 -2.53 10.74
N GLY A 214 -7.02 -2.10 10.27
CA GLY A 214 -7.18 -0.86 9.51
C GLY A 214 -6.34 -0.76 8.22
N SER A 215 -5.92 -1.90 7.64
CA SER A 215 -5.27 -1.93 6.32
C SER A 215 -6.28 -2.27 5.24
N ASN A 216 -6.51 -1.34 4.32
CA ASN A 216 -7.36 -1.56 3.14
C ASN A 216 -6.54 -2.11 1.97
N VAL A 217 -5.89 -3.26 2.18
CA VAL A 217 -4.94 -3.86 1.24
C VAL A 217 -5.54 -4.11 -0.15
N LEU A 218 -6.85 -4.39 -0.23
CA LEU A 218 -7.59 -4.60 -1.49
C LEU A 218 -8.07 -3.31 -2.18
N GLU A 219 -7.83 -2.13 -1.60
CA GLU A 219 -8.23 -0.83 -2.18
C GLU A 219 -7.04 0.13 -2.34
N ALA A 220 -6.29 0.31 -1.26
CA ALA A 220 -5.26 1.33 -1.11
C ALA A 220 -4.18 0.88 -0.14
N HIS A 221 -3.01 0.55 -0.68
CA HIS A 221 -1.86 0.13 0.11
C HIS A 221 -0.54 0.52 -0.59
N THR A 222 0.53 0.76 0.16
CA THR A 222 1.84 1.15 -0.40
C THR A 222 2.40 0.08 -1.36
N ASN A 223 2.08 -1.19 -1.09
CA ASN A 223 2.43 -2.34 -1.95
C ASN A 223 1.20 -2.96 -2.64
N HIS A 224 0.15 -2.18 -2.91
CA HIS A 224 -1.19 -2.63 -3.31
C HIS A 224 -1.25 -3.87 -4.21
N ILE A 225 -0.99 -3.77 -5.52
CA ILE A 225 -1.18 -4.92 -6.44
C ILE A 225 -0.33 -6.14 -6.05
N PRO A 226 0.98 -6.00 -5.75
CA PRO A 226 1.78 -7.13 -5.27
C PRO A 226 1.21 -7.81 -4.03
N THR A 227 0.71 -7.05 -3.05
CA THR A 227 0.12 -7.64 -1.84
C THR A 227 -1.28 -8.21 -2.08
N ALA A 228 -2.11 -7.50 -2.84
CA ALA A 228 -3.52 -7.82 -3.01
C ALA A 228 -3.72 -9.07 -3.84
N HIS A 229 -2.98 -9.25 -4.95
CA HIS A 229 -3.15 -10.46 -5.77
C HIS A 229 -2.77 -11.71 -4.97
N ARG A 230 -1.69 -11.65 -4.19
CA ARG A 230 -1.18 -12.80 -3.41
C ARG A 230 -2.17 -13.17 -2.34
N LEU A 231 -2.68 -12.16 -1.63
CA LEU A 231 -3.72 -12.35 -0.63
C LEU A 231 -5.01 -12.92 -1.24
N ILE A 232 -5.46 -12.40 -2.38
CA ILE A 232 -6.66 -12.91 -3.07
C ILE A 232 -6.48 -14.38 -3.41
N THR A 233 -5.36 -14.77 -4.02
CA THR A 233 -5.04 -16.17 -4.35
C THR A 233 -5.18 -17.06 -3.12
N ARG A 234 -4.61 -16.68 -1.96
CA ARG A 234 -4.76 -17.48 -0.73
C ARG A 234 -6.20 -17.54 -0.23
N LEU A 235 -6.91 -16.41 -0.23
CA LEU A 235 -8.29 -16.36 0.23
C LEU A 235 -9.21 -17.21 -0.63
N THR A 236 -8.99 -17.27 -1.95
CA THR A 236 -9.88 -17.97 -2.88
C THR A 236 -9.49 -19.41 -3.14
N GLU A 237 -8.19 -19.72 -3.22
CA GLU A 237 -7.71 -21.07 -3.59
C GLU A 237 -7.42 -21.95 -2.37
N GLN A 238 -6.96 -21.33 -1.27
CA GLN A 238 -6.58 -22.05 -0.05
C GLN A 238 -7.58 -21.84 1.09
N ASN A 239 -8.60 -21.00 0.88
CA ASN A 239 -9.69 -20.71 1.82
C ASN A 239 -9.18 -20.35 3.24
N ILE A 240 -8.09 -19.58 3.31
CA ILE A 240 -7.51 -19.17 4.59
C ILE A 240 -8.44 -18.19 5.32
N ARG A 241 -8.30 -18.13 6.65
CA ARG A 241 -9.08 -17.19 7.46
C ARG A 241 -8.42 -15.82 7.50
N MET A 242 -9.20 -14.78 7.22
CA MET A 242 -8.81 -13.38 7.40
C MET A 242 -9.82 -12.67 8.30
N VAL A 243 -9.34 -12.08 9.39
CA VAL A 243 -10.14 -11.26 10.31
C VAL A 243 -9.70 -9.81 10.20
N THR A 244 -10.63 -8.91 9.91
CA THR A 244 -10.35 -7.48 9.73
C THR A 244 -11.03 -6.65 10.81
N PHE A 245 -10.22 -5.95 11.59
CA PHE A 245 -10.63 -4.84 12.44
C PHE A 245 -10.63 -3.55 11.60
N ASP A 246 -11.80 -2.95 11.45
CA ASP A 246 -11.99 -1.69 10.71
C ASP A 246 -13.21 -0.95 11.27
N VAL A 247 -13.17 0.38 11.24
CA VAL A 247 -14.27 1.25 11.69
C VAL A 247 -15.45 1.25 10.71
N ARG A 248 -15.22 0.78 9.48
CA ARG A 248 -16.22 0.64 8.43
C ARG A 248 -16.12 -0.72 7.75
N LEU A 249 -17.20 -1.18 7.14
CA LEU A 249 -17.17 -2.32 6.23
C LEU A 249 -16.52 -1.92 4.89
N SER A 250 -15.19 -1.95 4.86
CA SER A 250 -14.37 -1.69 3.67
C SER A 250 -14.45 -2.82 2.65
N ASN A 251 -13.93 -2.64 1.42
CA ASN A 251 -13.84 -3.75 0.46
C ASN A 251 -12.90 -4.84 0.98
N THR A 252 -11.90 -4.48 1.78
CA THR A 252 -11.03 -5.47 2.44
C THR A 252 -11.82 -6.24 3.50
N ALA A 253 -12.57 -5.55 4.36
CA ALA A 253 -13.42 -6.18 5.37
C ALA A 253 -14.51 -7.07 4.75
N ALA A 254 -15.16 -6.60 3.66
CA ALA A 254 -16.20 -7.35 2.95
C ALA A 254 -15.69 -8.61 2.22
N LYS A 255 -14.36 -8.74 2.03
CA LYS A 255 -13.70 -9.93 1.49
C LYS A 255 -12.95 -10.73 2.55
N SER A 256 -12.98 -10.29 3.80
CA SER A 256 -12.45 -11.02 4.93
C SER A 256 -13.45 -12.09 5.37
N SER A 257 -12.97 -13.14 6.03
CA SER A 257 -13.84 -14.15 6.66
C SER A 257 -14.70 -13.55 7.77
N GLU A 258 -14.19 -12.51 8.43
CA GLU A 258 -14.90 -11.78 9.47
C GLU A 258 -14.49 -10.30 9.49
N TRP A 259 -15.49 -9.43 9.62
CA TRP A 259 -15.30 -8.01 9.95
C TRP A 259 -15.64 -7.79 11.42
N VAL A 260 -14.72 -7.19 12.16
CA VAL A 260 -14.91 -6.80 13.55
C VAL A 260 -14.94 -5.27 13.62
N PRO A 261 -16.11 -4.66 13.85
CA PRO A 261 -16.20 -3.21 14.00
C PRO A 261 -15.52 -2.78 15.30
N VAL A 262 -14.50 -1.94 15.18
CA VAL A 262 -13.78 -1.36 16.32
C VAL A 262 -14.07 0.13 16.41
N LYS A 263 -14.19 0.68 17.63
CA LYS A 263 -14.35 2.12 17.81
C LYS A 263 -13.10 2.86 17.28
N PRO A 264 -13.25 3.98 16.55
CA PRO A 264 -12.11 4.69 15.98
C PRO A 264 -11.01 5.03 16.99
N GLY A 265 -9.77 4.65 16.69
CA GLY A 265 -8.58 4.94 17.52
C GLY A 265 -8.41 4.05 18.75
N THR A 266 -9.15 2.94 18.85
CA THR A 266 -9.13 2.02 20.00
C THR A 266 -8.52 0.65 19.70
N ASP A 267 -7.97 0.44 18.51
CA ASP A 267 -7.32 -0.80 18.06
C ASP A 267 -6.26 -1.28 19.05
N ARG A 268 -5.50 -0.36 19.65
CA ARG A 268 -4.46 -0.68 20.64
C ARG A 268 -5.03 -1.42 21.87
N ALA A 269 -6.25 -1.08 22.31
CA ALA A 269 -6.87 -1.75 23.45
C ALA A 269 -7.15 -3.23 23.13
N VAL A 270 -7.71 -3.49 21.94
CA VAL A 270 -7.92 -4.86 21.44
C VAL A 270 -6.60 -5.61 21.35
N VAL A 271 -5.57 -5.03 20.72
CA VAL A 271 -4.27 -5.67 20.53
C VAL A 271 -3.60 -6.02 21.86
N LEU A 272 -3.62 -5.09 22.83
CA LEU A 272 -3.06 -5.34 24.17
C LEU A 272 -3.83 -6.45 24.91
N ALA A 273 -5.16 -6.49 24.79
CA ALA A 273 -5.96 -7.56 25.36
C ALA A 273 -5.74 -8.92 24.68
N MET A 274 -5.49 -8.94 23.37
CA MET A 274 -5.06 -10.17 22.68
C MET A 274 -3.71 -10.65 23.22
N CYS A 275 -2.75 -9.74 23.41
CA CYS A 275 -1.46 -10.06 24.02
C CYS A 275 -1.62 -10.59 25.46
N ASN A 276 -2.52 -9.99 26.26
CA ASN A 276 -2.83 -10.47 27.60
C ASN A 276 -3.30 -11.93 27.60
N VAL A 277 -4.26 -12.28 26.72
CA VAL A 277 -4.77 -13.66 26.59
C VAL A 277 -3.65 -14.61 26.21
N ILE A 278 -2.86 -14.27 25.19
CA ILE A 278 -1.76 -15.11 24.69
C ILE A 278 -0.70 -15.37 25.77
N MET A 279 -0.32 -14.33 26.52
CA MET A 279 0.68 -14.46 27.57
C MET A 279 0.14 -15.17 28.81
N THR A 280 -1.13 -14.94 29.17
CA THR A 280 -1.76 -15.58 30.35
C THR A 280 -2.00 -17.06 30.12
N GLU A 281 -2.44 -17.45 28.91
CA GLU A 281 -2.69 -18.84 28.51
C GLU A 281 -1.43 -19.56 28.02
N ASP A 282 -0.24 -18.94 28.13
CA ASP A 282 1.04 -19.51 27.68
C ASP A 282 1.10 -19.90 26.19
N LEU A 283 0.27 -19.28 25.34
CA LEU A 283 0.20 -19.57 23.90
C LEU A 283 1.39 -19.01 23.11
N TYR A 284 2.30 -18.28 23.76
CA TYR A 284 3.56 -17.80 23.18
C TYR A 284 4.63 -18.89 23.11
N LYS A 285 4.49 -20.00 23.86
CA LYS A 285 5.48 -21.09 23.93
C LYS A 285 5.75 -21.69 22.55
N GLY A 286 7.00 -22.01 22.27
CA GLY A 286 7.47 -22.38 20.93
C GLY A 286 8.06 -21.17 20.19
N ASP A 287 7.57 -20.87 18.98
CA ASP A 287 8.17 -19.84 18.12
C ASP A 287 8.22 -18.44 18.76
N GLY A 288 7.18 -18.07 19.52
CA GLY A 288 7.14 -16.79 20.24
C GLY A 288 8.19 -16.72 21.35
N GLU A 289 8.34 -17.79 22.11
CA GLU A 289 9.36 -17.94 23.17
C GLU A 289 10.79 -17.91 22.61
N GLU A 290 11.03 -18.57 21.47
CA GLU A 290 12.28 -18.47 20.74
C GLU A 290 12.56 -17.03 20.30
N PHE A 291 11.56 -16.34 19.76
CA PHE A 291 11.69 -14.95 19.34
C PHE A 291 11.97 -14.00 20.52
N LEU A 292 11.36 -14.24 21.69
CA LEU A 292 11.57 -13.44 22.90
C LEU A 292 13.04 -13.43 23.37
N LYS A 293 13.87 -14.41 22.98
CA LYS A 293 15.32 -14.38 23.22
C LYS A 293 15.98 -13.14 22.64
N PHE A 294 15.48 -12.61 21.52
CA PHE A 294 16.00 -11.43 20.83
C PHE A 294 15.30 -10.12 21.22
N VAL A 295 14.16 -10.19 21.90
CA VAL A 295 13.35 -9.01 22.27
C VAL A 295 13.91 -8.32 23.52
N LYS A 296 13.97 -6.98 23.49
CA LYS A 296 14.24 -6.16 24.67
C LYS A 296 12.93 -5.82 25.39
N ALA A 297 12.43 -6.74 26.21
CA ALA A 297 11.21 -6.55 27.00
C ALA A 297 11.44 -5.92 28.38
N THR A 298 12.71 -5.73 28.80
CA THR A 298 13.07 -5.12 30.08
C THR A 298 14.12 -4.03 29.89
N SER A 299 14.45 -3.28 30.95
CA SER A 299 15.53 -2.28 30.91
C SER A 299 16.90 -2.92 30.59
N GLY A 300 17.14 -4.15 31.05
CA GLY A 300 18.36 -4.92 30.80
C GLY A 300 18.34 -5.65 29.47
N ARG A 301 19.41 -5.53 28.67
CA ARG A 301 19.54 -6.22 27.37
C ARG A 301 19.70 -7.74 27.50
N ASN A 302 20.25 -8.21 28.61
CA ASN A 302 20.63 -9.63 28.82
C ASN A 302 19.72 -10.36 29.81
N ALA A 303 18.49 -9.85 30.04
CA ALA A 303 17.52 -10.57 30.87
C ALA A 303 17.23 -11.95 30.26
N THR A 304 17.04 -12.96 31.11
CA THR A 304 16.65 -14.29 30.64
C THR A 304 15.22 -14.25 30.06
N THR A 305 14.86 -15.25 29.25
CA THR A 305 13.51 -15.32 28.67
C THR A 305 12.43 -15.34 29.74
N GLU A 306 12.67 -16.02 30.86
CA GLU A 306 11.73 -16.10 32.00
C GLU A 306 11.48 -14.72 32.60
N VAL A 307 12.53 -13.91 32.77
CA VAL A 307 12.42 -12.53 33.28
C VAL A 307 11.66 -11.65 32.28
N LYS A 308 11.92 -11.80 30.98
CA LYS A 308 11.19 -11.07 29.92
C LYS A 308 9.70 -11.44 29.89
N VAL A 309 9.39 -12.73 29.99
CA VAL A 309 8.01 -13.23 30.06
C VAL A 309 7.31 -12.68 31.30
N ALA A 310 7.95 -12.74 32.47
CA ALA A 310 7.38 -12.20 33.70
C ALA A 310 7.10 -10.69 33.59
N ALA A 311 8.03 -9.92 33.01
CA ALA A 311 7.85 -8.49 32.77
C ALA A 311 6.70 -8.20 31.79
N LEU A 312 6.58 -8.96 30.70
CA LEU A 312 5.48 -8.82 29.75
C LEU A 312 4.13 -9.19 30.38
N LYS A 313 4.04 -10.29 31.13
CA LYS A 313 2.82 -10.66 31.85
C LYS A 313 2.41 -9.59 32.86
N ALA A 314 3.37 -9.04 33.61
CA ALA A 314 3.12 -7.95 34.55
C ALA A 314 2.63 -6.68 33.85
N HIS A 315 3.25 -6.29 32.73
CA HIS A 315 2.81 -5.15 31.93
C HIS A 315 1.41 -5.35 31.35
N LEU A 316 1.11 -6.56 30.87
CA LEU A 316 -0.14 -6.87 30.19
C LEU A 316 -1.31 -7.15 31.15
N ALA A 317 -1.05 -7.34 32.45
CA ALA A 317 -2.04 -7.79 33.43
C ALA A 317 -3.29 -6.91 33.52
N GLU A 318 -3.15 -5.59 33.31
CA GLU A 318 -4.26 -4.63 33.34
C GLU A 318 -5.10 -4.61 32.06
N TYR A 319 -4.58 -5.12 30.93
CA TYR A 319 -5.27 -5.07 29.64
C TYR A 319 -6.11 -6.33 29.43
N THR A 320 -7.17 -6.51 30.22
CA THR A 320 -8.06 -7.66 30.06
C THR A 320 -8.97 -7.52 28.83
N PRO A 321 -9.51 -8.63 28.29
CA PRO A 321 -10.57 -8.56 27.27
C PRO A 321 -11.79 -7.74 27.69
N GLU A 322 -12.19 -7.77 28.97
CA GLU A 322 -13.30 -6.97 29.51
C GLU A 322 -13.00 -5.47 29.46
N TRP A 323 -11.79 -5.07 29.85
CA TRP A 323 -11.35 -3.68 29.73
C TRP A 323 -11.35 -3.22 28.26
N ALA A 324 -10.83 -4.08 27.35
CA ALA A 324 -10.81 -3.75 25.94
C ALA A 324 -12.21 -3.66 25.33
N GLU A 325 -13.18 -4.46 25.81
CA GLU A 325 -14.58 -4.36 25.40
C GLU A 325 -15.17 -2.99 25.73
N GLU A 326 -14.98 -2.49 26.95
CA GLU A 326 -15.44 -1.16 27.37
C GLU A 326 -14.83 -0.06 26.49
N VAL A 327 -13.54 -0.15 26.20
CA VAL A 327 -12.81 0.88 25.43
C VAL A 327 -13.17 0.84 23.96
N SER A 328 -13.18 -0.36 23.36
CA SER A 328 -13.20 -0.55 21.91
C SER A 328 -14.56 -0.92 21.33
N GLY A 329 -15.48 -1.39 22.17
CA GLY A 329 -16.77 -1.96 21.76
C GLY A 329 -16.69 -3.36 21.14
N VAL A 330 -15.50 -3.98 21.07
CA VAL A 330 -15.33 -5.35 20.61
C VAL A 330 -15.60 -6.32 21.77
N PRO A 331 -16.54 -7.27 21.65
CA PRO A 331 -16.87 -8.20 22.73
C PRO A 331 -15.65 -8.97 23.26
N ALA A 332 -15.51 -9.10 24.58
CA ALA A 332 -14.38 -9.75 25.23
C ALA A 332 -14.15 -11.19 24.72
N ASP A 333 -15.22 -11.95 24.54
CA ASP A 333 -15.14 -13.32 24.00
C ASP A 333 -14.65 -13.38 22.56
N LYS A 334 -14.95 -12.35 21.76
CA LYS A 334 -14.43 -12.20 20.40
C LYS A 334 -12.93 -11.95 20.42
N ILE A 335 -12.46 -11.07 21.31
CA ILE A 335 -11.03 -10.78 21.51
C ILE A 335 -10.29 -12.08 21.90
N ARG A 336 -10.82 -12.84 22.88
CA ARG A 336 -10.24 -14.13 23.29
C ARG A 336 -10.16 -15.13 22.15
N THR A 337 -11.23 -15.26 21.39
CA THR A 337 -11.31 -16.19 20.25
C THR A 337 -10.24 -15.87 19.22
N ILE A 338 -10.15 -14.62 18.78
CA ILE A 338 -9.19 -14.19 17.75
C ILE A 338 -7.75 -14.28 18.29
N ALA A 339 -7.52 -13.97 19.58
CA ALA A 339 -6.21 -14.10 20.21
C ALA A 339 -5.69 -15.54 20.18
N ARG A 340 -6.56 -16.51 20.51
CA ARG A 340 -6.24 -17.93 20.43
C ARG A 340 -6.02 -18.38 18.99
N GLU A 341 -6.84 -17.93 18.05
CA GLU A 341 -6.68 -18.23 16.62
C GLU A 341 -5.31 -17.76 16.09
N VAL A 342 -4.95 -16.48 16.26
CA VAL A 342 -3.67 -15.96 15.72
C VAL A 342 -2.44 -16.56 16.40
N ALA A 343 -2.58 -17.00 17.66
CA ALA A 343 -1.52 -17.68 18.38
C ALA A 343 -1.31 -19.13 17.94
N THR A 344 -2.35 -19.83 17.46
CA THR A 344 -2.31 -21.27 17.17
C THR A 344 -2.34 -21.62 15.69
N VAL A 345 -2.97 -20.80 14.84
CA VAL A 345 -2.99 -21.03 13.38
C VAL A 345 -1.72 -20.44 12.78
N LYS A 346 -0.81 -21.31 12.32
CA LYS A 346 0.49 -20.94 11.77
C LYS A 346 0.68 -21.38 10.32
N PRO A 347 1.52 -20.67 9.54
CA PRO A 347 2.03 -19.33 9.83
C PRO A 347 0.94 -18.26 9.66
N ALA A 348 1.10 -17.10 10.28
CA ALA A 348 0.13 -16.01 10.21
C ALA A 348 0.76 -14.66 9.86
N CYS A 349 0.03 -13.84 9.09
CA CYS A 349 0.39 -12.46 8.79
C CYS A 349 -0.46 -11.50 9.63
N ILE A 350 0.19 -10.69 10.47
CA ILE A 350 -0.46 -9.59 11.17
C ILE A 350 -0.12 -8.29 10.43
N ILE A 351 -1.16 -7.63 9.90
CA ILE A 351 -1.02 -6.48 9.01
C ILE A 351 -1.70 -5.25 9.60
N SER A 352 -1.11 -4.09 9.33
CA SER A 352 -1.64 -2.81 9.78
C SER A 352 -1.27 -1.70 8.79
N TYR A 353 -2.13 -0.69 8.68
CA TYR A 353 -1.80 0.52 7.96
C TYR A 353 -2.53 1.72 8.57
N ARG A 354 -2.74 2.78 7.77
CA ARG A 354 -3.27 4.08 8.23
C ARG A 354 -4.53 4.01 9.08
N GLY A 355 -5.44 3.06 8.87
CA GLY A 355 -6.65 2.96 9.69
C GLY A 355 -6.35 2.84 11.19
N ALA A 356 -5.35 2.02 11.55
CA ALA A 356 -4.97 1.78 12.95
C ALA A 356 -3.89 2.73 13.49
N VAL A 357 -3.27 3.57 12.63
CA VAL A 357 -2.07 4.34 13.02
C VAL A 357 -2.09 5.81 12.62
N ALA A 358 -3.07 6.28 11.84
CA ALA A 358 -3.16 7.68 11.44
C ALA A 358 -3.88 8.55 12.50
N HIS A 359 -3.45 8.44 13.75
CA HIS A 359 -3.96 9.21 14.88
C HIS A 359 -2.85 9.43 15.93
N HIS A 360 -3.16 10.22 16.96
CA HIS A 360 -2.20 10.68 17.97
C HIS A 360 -1.35 9.57 18.64
N HIS A 361 -1.92 8.36 18.79
CA HIS A 361 -1.25 7.22 19.43
C HIS A 361 -0.77 6.15 18.44
N GLY A 362 -0.76 6.45 17.14
CA GLY A 362 -0.55 5.44 16.10
C GLY A 362 0.82 4.76 16.15
N ALA A 363 1.86 5.45 16.62
CA ALA A 363 3.17 4.84 16.80
C ALA A 363 3.13 3.74 17.87
N ASP A 364 2.45 3.99 19.00
CA ASP A 364 2.29 2.99 20.05
C ASP A 364 1.34 1.87 19.62
N THR A 365 0.31 2.17 18.82
CA THR A 365 -0.55 1.14 18.23
C THR A 365 0.27 0.19 17.35
N GLU A 366 1.14 0.72 16.48
CA GLU A 366 2.02 -0.12 15.66
C GLU A 366 2.99 -0.96 16.51
N ARG A 367 3.54 -0.39 17.58
CA ARG A 367 4.40 -1.12 18.53
C ARG A 367 3.66 -2.27 19.21
N ALA A 368 2.40 -2.06 19.60
CA ALA A 368 1.57 -3.13 20.17
C ALA A 368 1.29 -4.24 19.14
N ILE A 369 1.01 -3.88 17.88
CA ILE A 369 0.81 -4.84 16.78
C ILE A 369 2.09 -5.64 16.51
N MET A 370 3.25 -5.00 16.58
CA MET A 370 4.54 -5.67 16.45
C MET A 370 4.85 -6.59 17.63
N MET A 371 4.48 -6.19 18.85
CA MET A 371 4.55 -7.06 20.03
C MET A 371 3.68 -8.29 19.85
N LEU A 372 2.43 -8.14 19.38
CA LEU A 372 1.55 -9.27 19.07
C LEU A 372 2.19 -10.22 18.05
N ALA A 373 2.78 -9.69 16.98
CA ALA A 373 3.49 -10.51 15.99
C ALA A 373 4.73 -11.20 16.57
N SER A 374 5.44 -10.56 17.49
CA SER A 374 6.64 -11.09 18.14
C SER A 374 6.29 -12.26 19.07
N ILE A 375 5.34 -12.07 19.99
CA ILE A 375 4.96 -13.11 20.97
C ILE A 375 4.25 -14.29 20.32
N THR A 376 3.76 -14.13 19.09
CA THR A 376 3.17 -15.22 18.30
C THR A 376 4.16 -15.82 17.29
N GLY A 377 5.43 -15.39 17.30
CA GLY A 377 6.46 -15.95 16.40
C GLY A 377 6.15 -15.75 14.92
N ASN A 378 5.50 -14.65 14.54
CA ASN A 378 5.08 -14.36 13.16
C ASN A 378 5.95 -13.27 12.50
N ILE A 379 7.21 -13.14 12.93
CA ILE A 379 8.19 -12.19 12.40
C ILE A 379 9.36 -12.97 11.82
N ASP A 380 9.77 -12.59 10.61
CA ASP A 380 10.93 -13.11 9.88
C ASP A 380 10.86 -14.63 9.60
N ASN A 381 9.65 -15.14 9.34
CA ASN A 381 9.40 -16.53 8.98
C ASN A 381 8.51 -16.65 7.72
N PRO A 382 8.61 -17.78 6.97
CA PRO A 382 7.71 -18.06 5.85
C PRO A 382 6.25 -17.99 6.27
N GLY A 383 5.44 -17.26 5.51
CA GLY A 383 4.03 -17.01 5.81
C GLY A 383 3.76 -15.92 6.86
N GLY A 384 4.81 -15.26 7.38
CA GLY A 384 4.71 -14.18 8.36
C GLY A 384 5.08 -12.81 7.83
N ARG A 385 5.44 -11.92 8.76
CA ARG A 385 5.86 -10.53 8.48
C ARG A 385 7.37 -10.45 8.37
N CYS A 386 7.86 -9.99 7.23
CA CYS A 386 9.29 -9.80 7.00
C CYS A 386 9.63 -8.32 6.84
N LYS A 387 10.86 -7.94 7.18
CA LYS A 387 11.39 -6.64 6.79
C LYS A 387 11.54 -6.62 5.27
N ALA A 388 11.00 -5.59 4.61
CA ALA A 388 11.11 -5.51 3.15
C ALA A 388 12.58 -5.26 2.74
N VAL A 389 13.06 -6.02 1.75
CA VAL A 389 14.38 -5.79 1.15
C VAL A 389 14.27 -4.67 0.11
N GLY A 390 15.01 -3.57 0.31
CA GLY A 390 15.13 -2.47 -0.67
C GLY A 390 14.75 -1.08 -0.16
N ALA A 391 15.40 -0.62 0.91
CA ALA A 391 15.41 0.79 1.30
C ALA A 391 16.31 1.62 0.36
#